data_AF-A0A0F6YF52-F1
#
_entry.id   AF-A0A0F6YF52-F1
#
_cell.length_a   1.000
_cell.length_b   1.000
_cell.length_c   1.000
_cell.angle_alpha   90.00
_cell.angle_beta   90.00
_cell.angle_gamma   90.00
#
_symmetry.space_group_name_H-M   'P 1'
#
loop_
_entity.id
_entity.type
_entity.pdbx_description
1 polymer ?
#
loop_
_entity_poly.entity_id
_entity_poly.type
_entity_poly.pdbx_seq_one_letter_code
_entity_poly.pdbx_strand_id
1 'polypeptide(L)'
;MRDVEGRLHAGPFMRHMHRALGVALALVVLVVGSSGCTDDTRPAGPRIVAPPDGGGSSDASVACSGVDLTSDFANCGACGNACSAGEVCSASRCTAGGCPTGTTECGGSCVDTDTSATHCGACGNACGAGSSCVAGECACSGALERCGNTCVDTSSDEAHCGACGTVCGAGERCSAGSCVACGADVSFATDVQPIFTASCVGSCHGGARPSSDLDLTEGRAYAELVGVASTCTDRRPLVVPRDPDGSALYQKLVGTACSGQRMPIGRDELSTAQIATVRDWICGGARDD
;
A
#
# COMPACT_ATOMS: atom_id res chain seq x y z
N MET A 1 -25.85 30.69 -45.39
CA MET A 1 -25.73 30.38 -43.95
C MET A 1 -26.09 28.92 -43.82
N ARG A 2 -25.13 28.08 -43.41
CA ARG A 2 -25.14 26.63 -43.58
C ARG A 2 -25.72 25.95 -42.33
N ASP A 3 -26.70 25.09 -42.56
CA ASP A 3 -27.26 24.11 -41.61
C ASP A 3 -26.20 23.09 -41.16
N VAL A 4 -26.25 22.69 -39.89
CA VAL A 4 -25.51 21.54 -39.36
C VAL A 4 -26.46 20.68 -38.52
N GLU A 5 -26.97 19.62 -39.13
CA GLU A 5 -27.64 18.50 -38.47
C GLU A 5 -26.60 17.48 -37.97
N GLY A 6 -26.60 17.18 -36.67
CA GLY A 6 -25.73 16.17 -36.04
C GLY A 6 -26.43 14.81 -35.95
N ARG A 7 -26.03 13.87 -36.81
CA ARG A 7 -26.48 12.47 -36.87
C ARG A 7 -26.00 11.63 -35.67
N LEU A 8 -26.95 11.00 -34.98
CA LEU A 8 -26.73 9.85 -34.09
C LEU A 8 -26.42 8.59 -34.93
N HIS A 9 -25.32 7.89 -34.64
CA HIS A 9 -25.05 6.56 -35.16
C HIS A 9 -25.08 5.54 -34.02
N ALA A 10 -26.03 4.61 -34.11
CA ALA A 10 -26.04 3.35 -33.38
C ALA A 10 -25.11 2.34 -34.08
N GLY A 11 -24.36 1.56 -33.31
CA GLY A 11 -23.56 0.44 -33.77
C GLY A 11 -23.58 -0.72 -32.75
N PRO A 12 -23.34 -1.98 -33.18
CA PRO A 12 -24.08 -3.13 -32.66
C PRO A 12 -23.31 -4.05 -31.69
N PHE A 13 -24.11 -4.88 -31.02
CA PHE A 13 -23.79 -6.13 -30.34
C PHE A 13 -22.53 -6.88 -30.82
N MET A 14 -21.63 -7.22 -29.90
CA MET A 14 -20.89 -8.49 -29.94
C MET A 14 -20.82 -9.12 -28.54
N ARG A 15 -21.37 -10.33 -28.45
CA ARG A 15 -21.27 -11.27 -27.34
C ARG A 15 -19.88 -11.90 -27.36
N HIS A 16 -19.17 -11.97 -26.24
CA HIS A 16 -18.09 -12.95 -26.05
C HIS A 16 -18.26 -13.63 -24.68
N MET A 17 -18.66 -14.91 -24.75
CA MET A 17 -18.55 -15.88 -23.68
C MET A 17 -17.08 -16.27 -23.53
N HIS A 18 -16.53 -16.19 -22.32
CA HIS A 18 -15.43 -17.06 -21.91
C HIS A 18 -15.79 -17.73 -20.58
N ARG A 19 -15.93 -19.06 -20.69
CA ARG A 19 -16.02 -20.02 -19.59
C ARG A 19 -14.61 -20.41 -19.14
N ALA A 20 -14.56 -20.95 -17.92
CA ALA A 20 -13.50 -21.76 -17.30
C ALA A 20 -12.34 -20.96 -16.68
N LEU A 21 -11.88 -21.24 -15.46
CA LEU A 21 -11.50 -22.56 -14.96
C LEU A 21 -11.68 -22.67 -13.43
N GLY A 22 -12.12 -23.86 -13.00
CA GLY A 22 -12.43 -24.21 -11.62
C GLY A 22 -11.23 -24.50 -10.73
N VAL A 23 -11.52 -24.43 -9.44
CA VAL A 23 -10.66 -24.64 -8.27
C VAL A 23 -10.09 -26.07 -8.24
N ALA A 24 -8.76 -26.18 -8.09
CA ALA A 24 -8.07 -27.45 -7.88
C ALA A 24 -8.15 -27.87 -6.41
N LEU A 25 -8.72 -29.05 -6.17
CA LEU A 25 -8.82 -29.73 -4.88
C LEU A 25 -7.48 -30.44 -4.58
N ALA A 26 -6.85 -30.11 -3.46
CA ALA A 26 -5.63 -30.76 -2.99
C ALA A 26 -5.97 -32.13 -2.36
N LEU A 27 -5.44 -33.21 -2.95
CA LEU A 27 -5.49 -34.57 -2.39
C LEU A 27 -4.20 -34.85 -1.61
N VAL A 28 -4.31 -35.01 -0.29
CA VAL A 28 -3.24 -35.45 0.60
C VAL A 28 -3.03 -36.95 0.42
N VAL A 29 -1.86 -37.36 -0.07
CA VAL A 29 -1.42 -38.76 -0.07
C VAL A 29 -0.40 -38.95 1.04
N LEU A 30 -0.79 -39.72 2.05
CA LEU A 30 0.06 -40.26 3.11
C LEU A 30 1.07 -41.25 2.50
N VAL A 31 2.37 -40.95 2.61
CA VAL A 31 3.43 -41.93 2.38
C VAL A 31 3.87 -42.48 3.73
N VAL A 32 3.47 -43.72 3.98
CA VAL A 32 3.94 -44.57 5.07
C VAL A 32 5.38 -45.00 4.79
N GLY A 33 6.27 -44.79 5.76
CA GLY A 33 7.66 -45.23 5.70
C GLY A 33 7.82 -46.74 5.81
N SER A 34 8.89 -47.26 5.22
CA SER A 34 9.47 -48.56 5.57
C SER A 34 11.00 -48.43 5.60
N SER A 35 11.55 -48.95 6.68
CA SER A 35 12.94 -48.85 7.12
C SER A 35 13.78 -50.05 6.67
N GLY A 36 15.07 -49.79 6.38
CA GLY A 36 16.20 -50.74 6.47
C GLY A 36 16.53 -51.53 5.18
N CYS A 37 17.77 -51.93 4.88
CA CYS A 37 19.10 -51.75 5.47
C CYS A 37 20.15 -52.14 4.39
N THR A 38 21.31 -51.48 4.44
CA THR A 38 22.68 -51.90 4.02
C THR A 38 22.89 -52.56 2.65
N ASP A 39 23.63 -51.88 1.76
CA ASP A 39 24.80 -52.51 1.14
C ASP A 39 25.88 -51.46 0.82
N ASP A 40 27.11 -51.87 1.10
CA ASP A 40 28.33 -51.08 1.21
C ASP A 40 29.14 -51.32 -0.07
N THR A 41 28.93 -50.51 -1.10
CA THR A 41 29.84 -50.47 -2.25
C THR A 41 30.10 -49.03 -2.66
N ARG A 42 31.17 -48.47 -2.07
CA ARG A 42 31.90 -47.31 -2.61
C ARG A 42 32.21 -47.53 -4.10
N PRO A 43 31.76 -46.66 -5.02
CA PRO A 43 32.44 -46.50 -6.29
C PRO A 43 33.75 -45.75 -6.01
N ALA A 44 34.84 -46.31 -6.50
CA ALA A 44 36.17 -45.73 -6.43
C ALA A 44 36.14 -44.27 -6.88
N GLY A 45 36.70 -43.38 -6.04
CA GLY A 45 37.02 -42.02 -6.44
C GLY A 45 37.89 -42.04 -7.71
N PRO A 46 37.76 -41.05 -8.59
CA PRO A 46 38.60 -40.98 -9.77
C PRO A 46 40.05 -40.84 -9.30
N ARG A 47 40.90 -41.73 -9.79
CA ARG A 47 42.35 -41.64 -9.60
C ARG A 47 42.82 -40.28 -10.11
N ILE A 48 43.40 -39.48 -9.23
CA ILE A 48 44.20 -38.30 -9.61
C ILE A 48 45.41 -38.84 -10.38
N VAL A 49 45.31 -38.80 -11.70
CA VAL A 49 46.48 -38.90 -12.59
C VAL A 49 46.97 -37.47 -12.76
N ALA A 50 48.12 -37.15 -12.17
CA ALA A 50 48.85 -35.94 -12.52
C ALA A 50 49.44 -36.11 -13.94
N PRO A 51 49.17 -35.20 -14.91
CA PRO A 51 49.94 -35.09 -16.12
C PRO A 51 51.04 -34.01 -15.98
N PRO A 52 52.05 -34.04 -16.87
CA PRO A 52 53.32 -33.36 -16.69
C PRO A 52 53.27 -31.88 -17.09
N ASP A 53 54.35 -31.20 -16.74
CA ASP A 53 54.67 -29.82 -17.04
C ASP A 53 54.33 -29.38 -18.47
N GLY A 54 53.77 -28.16 -18.57
CA GLY A 54 53.95 -27.27 -19.72
C GLY A 54 52.87 -27.29 -20.79
N GLY A 55 52.10 -26.19 -20.85
CA GLY A 55 51.33 -25.81 -22.04
C GLY A 55 49.91 -25.36 -21.70
N GLY A 56 49.60 -24.11 -22.02
CA GLY A 56 48.38 -23.43 -21.61
C GLY A 56 47.09 -24.17 -21.99
N SER A 57 46.12 -24.12 -21.08
CA SER A 57 44.74 -24.51 -21.35
C SER A 57 43.85 -23.52 -20.63
N SER A 58 43.31 -22.59 -21.40
CA SER A 58 42.29 -21.60 -21.02
C SER A 58 40.91 -22.25 -20.86
N ASP A 59 40.83 -23.44 -20.25
CA ASP A 59 39.58 -24.15 -20.04
C ASP A 59 39.24 -24.19 -18.55
N ALA A 60 39.00 -22.99 -18.01
CA ALA A 60 38.09 -22.81 -16.88
C ALA A 60 36.71 -22.48 -17.44
N SER A 61 36.15 -23.40 -18.22
CA SER A 61 34.73 -23.42 -18.57
C SER A 61 33.90 -23.89 -17.37
N VAL A 62 34.02 -23.16 -16.24
CA VAL A 62 32.84 -22.95 -15.40
C VAL A 62 31.94 -22.08 -16.26
N ALA A 63 30.97 -22.70 -16.92
CA ALA A 63 30.07 -21.99 -17.79
C ALA A 63 29.36 -20.89 -16.99
N CYS A 64 29.70 -19.63 -17.31
CA CYS A 64 28.92 -18.44 -16.93
C CYS A 64 27.57 -18.41 -17.65
N SER A 65 26.79 -19.47 -17.52
CA SER A 65 25.48 -19.53 -18.15
C SER A 65 24.54 -18.57 -17.44
N GLY A 66 24.21 -17.47 -18.12
CA GLY A 66 23.18 -16.53 -17.71
C GLY A 66 23.67 -15.21 -17.09
N VAL A 67 24.97 -14.92 -17.12
CA VAL A 67 25.52 -13.63 -16.64
C VAL A 67 26.12 -12.83 -17.80
N ASP A 68 25.96 -11.51 -17.78
CA ASP A 68 26.40 -10.62 -18.87
C ASP A 68 27.88 -10.24 -18.73
N LEU A 69 28.77 -10.98 -19.38
CA LEU A 69 30.21 -10.69 -19.33
C LEU A 69 30.64 -9.38 -20.00
N THR A 70 29.72 -8.65 -20.65
CA THR A 70 30.04 -7.41 -21.38
C THR A 70 29.83 -6.16 -20.56
N SER A 71 28.92 -6.20 -19.57
CA SER A 71 28.56 -5.06 -18.74
C SER A 71 28.33 -5.38 -17.26
N ASP A 72 28.26 -6.66 -16.87
CA ASP A 72 28.16 -7.08 -15.48
C ASP A 72 29.47 -6.78 -14.74
N PHE A 73 29.37 -5.89 -13.75
CA PHE A 73 30.49 -5.48 -12.91
C PHE A 73 31.14 -6.65 -12.17
N ALA A 74 30.37 -7.64 -11.72
CA ALA A 74 30.84 -8.80 -10.96
C ALA A 74 31.38 -9.93 -11.85
N ASN A 75 31.13 -9.88 -13.16
CA ASN A 75 31.49 -10.93 -14.12
C ASN A 75 32.17 -10.35 -15.38
N CYS A 76 32.99 -9.31 -15.24
CA CYS A 76 33.47 -8.57 -16.39
C CYS A 76 34.50 -9.35 -17.22
N GLY A 77 34.12 -9.81 -18.41
CA GLY A 77 34.97 -10.61 -19.29
C GLY A 77 35.22 -12.07 -18.86
N ALA A 78 34.95 -12.41 -17.59
CA ALA A 78 34.99 -13.76 -17.05
C ALA A 78 34.13 -13.89 -15.79
N CYS A 79 33.69 -15.11 -15.46
CA CYS A 79 32.94 -15.39 -14.23
C CYS A 79 33.67 -14.95 -12.97
N GLY A 80 32.98 -14.23 -12.09
CA GLY A 80 33.54 -13.77 -10.82
C GLY A 80 34.69 -12.77 -10.98
N ASN A 81 34.95 -12.26 -12.19
CA ASN A 81 35.91 -11.19 -12.42
C ASN A 81 35.25 -9.85 -12.11
N ALA A 82 35.10 -9.56 -10.82
CA ALA A 82 34.60 -8.27 -10.37
C ALA A 82 35.61 -7.16 -10.66
N CYS A 83 35.15 -6.03 -11.20
CA CYS A 83 36.01 -4.87 -11.41
C CYS A 83 36.41 -4.22 -10.08
N SER A 84 37.56 -3.53 -10.06
CA SER A 84 38.03 -2.83 -8.87
C SER A 84 37.21 -1.57 -8.61
N ALA A 85 37.28 -1.03 -7.39
CA ALA A 85 36.64 0.23 -7.07
C ALA A 85 37.11 1.35 -8.02
N GLY A 86 36.17 2.06 -8.65
CA GLY A 86 36.46 3.09 -9.65
C GLY A 86 36.68 2.56 -11.07
N GLU A 87 36.31 1.32 -11.34
CA GLU A 87 36.25 0.74 -12.68
C GLU A 87 34.80 0.38 -13.04
N VAL A 88 34.48 0.37 -14.32
CA VAL A 88 33.21 -0.17 -14.85
C VAL A 88 33.50 -1.29 -15.83
N CYS A 89 32.56 -2.24 -15.96
CA CYS A 89 32.64 -3.22 -17.02
C CYS A 89 32.12 -2.63 -18.32
N SER A 90 33.02 -2.46 -19.29
CA SER A 90 32.67 -1.99 -20.63
C SER A 90 33.35 -2.86 -21.67
N ALA A 91 32.55 -3.47 -22.55
CA ALA A 91 33.01 -4.38 -23.59
C ALA A 91 33.93 -5.49 -23.03
N SER A 92 33.51 -6.12 -21.94
CA SER A 92 34.23 -7.22 -21.29
C SER A 92 35.60 -6.85 -20.71
N ARG A 93 35.82 -5.58 -20.40
CA ARG A 93 37.00 -5.09 -19.69
C ARG A 93 36.63 -4.13 -18.56
N CYS A 94 37.33 -4.28 -17.45
CA CYS A 94 37.36 -3.28 -16.41
C CYS A 94 38.19 -2.09 -16.92
N THR A 95 37.55 -0.94 -17.04
CA THR A 95 38.21 0.29 -17.49
C THR A 95 38.30 1.26 -16.34
N ALA A 96 39.53 1.67 -16.01
CA ALA A 96 39.81 2.77 -15.09
C ALA A 96 39.20 4.08 -15.61
N GLY A 97 38.57 4.85 -14.73
CA GLY A 97 37.65 5.94 -15.10
C GLY A 97 36.18 5.54 -14.94
N GLY A 98 35.92 4.60 -14.03
CA GLY A 98 34.58 4.19 -13.64
C GLY A 98 33.75 5.37 -13.19
N CYS A 99 32.45 5.26 -13.49
CA CYS A 99 31.39 6.24 -13.38
C CYS A 99 31.75 7.70 -13.75
N PRO A 100 31.01 8.35 -14.68
CA PRO A 100 31.23 9.76 -14.98
C PRO A 100 31.34 10.60 -13.70
N THR A 101 32.23 11.59 -13.69
CA THR A 101 32.38 12.50 -12.54
C THR A 101 31.03 13.01 -12.06
N GLY A 102 30.77 12.90 -10.75
CA GLY A 102 29.47 13.23 -10.15
C GLY A 102 28.49 12.04 -10.07
N THR A 103 28.91 10.82 -10.43
CA THR A 103 28.10 9.61 -10.27
C THR A 103 28.87 8.53 -9.50
N THR A 104 28.13 7.69 -8.79
CA THR A 104 28.64 6.63 -7.91
C THR A 104 28.27 5.27 -8.50
N GLU A 105 29.18 4.30 -8.42
CA GLU A 105 28.92 2.91 -8.82
C GLU A 105 27.99 2.25 -7.78
N CYS A 106 26.84 1.76 -8.24
CA CYS A 106 25.81 1.13 -7.43
C CYS A 106 25.36 -0.19 -8.06
N GLY A 107 26.12 -1.27 -7.85
CA GLY A 107 25.71 -2.62 -8.28
C GLY A 107 25.70 -2.81 -9.79
N GLY A 108 26.74 -2.29 -10.46
CA GLY A 108 26.95 -2.36 -11.91
C GLY A 108 26.38 -1.18 -12.69
N SER A 109 25.77 -0.21 -12.04
CA SER A 109 25.21 1.01 -12.67
C SER A 109 25.78 2.27 -12.04
N CYS A 110 26.04 3.29 -12.87
CA CYS A 110 26.44 4.60 -12.39
C CYS A 110 25.21 5.44 -12.08
N VAL A 111 25.06 5.83 -10.82
CA VAL A 111 23.92 6.58 -10.33
C VAL A 111 24.39 7.91 -9.76
N ASP A 112 23.72 8.99 -10.13
CA ASP A 112 23.88 10.28 -9.46
C ASP A 112 23.21 10.21 -8.08
N THR A 113 24.04 10.07 -7.03
CA THR A 113 23.55 9.99 -5.65
C THR A 113 23.06 11.34 -5.12
N ASP A 114 23.32 12.44 -5.82
CA ASP A 114 22.87 13.76 -5.38
C ASP A 114 21.42 14.05 -5.77
N THR A 115 20.90 13.32 -6.77
CA THR A 115 19.58 13.56 -7.35
C THR A 115 18.70 12.31 -7.44
N SER A 116 19.27 11.11 -7.29
CA SER A 116 18.52 9.86 -7.35
C SER A 116 17.70 9.60 -6.09
N ALA A 117 16.37 9.56 -6.23
CA ALA A 117 15.45 9.25 -5.14
C ALA A 117 15.63 7.83 -4.55
N THR A 118 16.25 6.90 -5.28
CA THR A 118 16.49 5.52 -4.81
C THR A 118 17.93 5.26 -4.36
N HIS A 119 18.84 6.23 -4.54
CA HIS A 119 20.26 6.14 -4.15
C HIS A 119 20.76 7.46 -3.55
N CYS A 120 19.95 8.12 -2.72
CA CYS A 120 20.23 9.47 -2.25
C CYS A 120 21.37 9.50 -1.23
N GLY A 121 22.48 10.15 -1.57
CA GLY A 121 23.71 10.21 -0.76
C GLY A 121 24.51 8.91 -0.71
N ALA A 122 23.89 7.75 -0.98
CA ALA A 122 24.53 6.44 -1.03
C ALA A 122 23.71 5.43 -1.85
N CYS A 123 24.37 4.40 -2.37
CA CYS A 123 23.72 3.33 -3.11
C CYS A 123 22.64 2.62 -2.29
N GLY A 124 21.44 2.49 -2.88
CA GLY A 124 20.30 1.82 -2.25
C GLY A 124 19.62 2.62 -1.15
N ASN A 125 20.07 3.85 -0.86
CA ASN A 125 19.40 4.73 0.08
C ASN A 125 18.19 5.41 -0.57
N ALA A 126 17.03 4.77 -0.48
CA ALA A 126 15.80 5.32 -1.02
C ALA A 126 15.17 6.34 -0.06
N CYS A 127 14.81 7.51 -0.61
CA CYS A 127 14.01 8.50 0.06
C CYS A 127 12.58 7.96 0.29
N GLY A 128 12.02 8.18 1.48
CA GLY A 128 10.67 7.72 1.79
C GLY A 128 9.57 8.54 1.11
N ALA A 129 8.32 8.13 1.32
CA ALA A 129 7.17 8.78 0.70
C ALA A 129 7.14 10.29 0.98
N GLY A 130 6.86 11.08 -0.06
CA GLY A 130 6.76 12.56 0.02
C GLY A 130 8.10 13.31 0.04
N SER A 131 9.23 12.60 -0.07
CA SER A 131 10.57 13.20 -0.18
C SER A 131 11.22 13.04 -1.57
N SER A 132 12.17 13.92 -1.85
CA SER A 132 13.02 13.90 -3.05
C SER A 132 14.49 13.98 -2.64
N CYS A 133 15.38 13.50 -3.50
CA CYS A 133 16.81 13.67 -3.27
C CYS A 133 17.26 15.04 -3.76
N VAL A 134 17.86 15.82 -2.86
CA VAL A 134 18.42 17.15 -3.16
C VAL A 134 19.81 17.23 -2.57
N ALA A 135 20.82 17.33 -3.44
CA ALA A 135 22.24 17.42 -3.05
C ALA A 135 22.67 16.28 -2.12
N GLY A 136 22.18 15.06 -2.38
CA GLY A 136 22.58 13.86 -1.64
C GLY A 136 21.80 13.64 -0.34
N GLU A 137 20.82 14.49 -0.04
CA GLU A 137 19.98 14.39 1.15
C GLU A 137 18.51 14.25 0.77
N CYS A 138 17.80 13.35 1.45
CA CYS A 138 16.34 13.24 1.31
C CYS A 138 15.67 14.44 1.97
N ALA A 139 15.08 15.29 1.13
CA ALA A 139 14.39 16.50 1.53
C ALA A 139 12.88 16.34 1.31
N CYS A 140 12.08 16.81 2.26
CA CYS A 140 10.64 16.84 2.12
C CYS A 140 10.20 17.85 1.08
N SER A 141 9.19 17.49 0.30
CA SER A 141 8.58 18.41 -0.64
C SER A 141 7.64 19.39 0.07
N GLY A 142 7.67 20.67 -0.33
CA GLY A 142 6.76 21.68 0.18
C GLY A 142 6.91 21.95 1.68
N ALA A 143 5.77 22.01 2.38
CA ALA A 143 5.70 22.30 3.81
C ALA A 143 5.65 21.04 4.71
N LEU A 144 5.93 19.86 4.16
CA LEU A 144 5.93 18.62 4.92
C LEU A 144 7.12 18.57 5.89
N GLU A 145 6.88 18.03 7.07
CA GLU A 145 7.91 17.85 8.09
C GLU A 145 8.56 16.47 7.96
N ARG A 146 9.87 16.39 8.22
CA ARG A 146 10.61 15.14 8.17
C ARG A 146 10.48 14.37 9.48
N CYS A 147 9.65 13.33 9.48
CA CYS A 147 9.47 12.41 10.60
C CYS A 147 10.20 11.10 10.31
N GLY A 148 11.48 11.02 10.71
CA GLY A 148 12.34 9.88 10.36
C GLY A 148 12.68 9.88 8.86
N ASN A 149 12.35 8.79 8.15
CA ASN A 149 12.56 8.70 6.69
C ASN A 149 11.30 9.06 5.87
N THR A 150 10.22 9.51 6.52
CA THR A 150 8.95 9.88 5.86
C THR A 150 8.65 11.35 6.03
N CYS A 151 8.01 11.93 5.02
CA CYS A 151 7.52 13.30 5.07
C CYS A 151 6.04 13.30 5.42
N VAL A 152 5.68 14.03 6.46
CA VAL A 152 4.34 14.06 7.01
C VAL A 152 3.80 15.48 7.02
N ASP A 153 2.52 15.64 6.68
CA ASP A 153 1.82 16.91 6.85
C ASP A 153 1.38 17.05 8.31
N THR A 154 2.23 17.64 9.15
CA THR A 154 1.94 17.83 10.57
C THR A 154 0.78 18.80 10.81
N SER A 155 0.28 19.48 9.78
CA SER A 155 -0.88 20.36 9.91
C SER A 155 -2.21 19.61 9.97
N SER A 156 -2.24 18.36 9.48
CA SER A 156 -3.47 17.57 9.30
C SER A 156 -3.34 16.11 9.72
N ASP A 157 -2.12 15.57 9.81
CA ASP A 157 -1.88 14.18 10.19
C ASP A 157 -2.18 13.93 11.67
N GLU A 158 -2.99 12.91 11.93
CA GLU A 158 -3.50 12.55 13.25
C GLU A 158 -2.45 11.97 14.19
N ALA A 159 -1.41 11.34 13.64
CA ALA A 159 -0.31 10.72 14.36
C ALA A 159 0.91 11.63 14.49
N HIS A 160 0.90 12.78 13.81
CA HIS A 160 1.99 13.75 13.77
C HIS A 160 1.51 15.20 13.88
N CYS A 161 0.48 15.47 14.69
CA CYS A 161 -0.18 16.78 14.73
C CYS A 161 0.71 17.86 15.37
N GLY A 162 1.17 18.82 14.57
CA GLY A 162 2.03 19.94 14.95
C GLY A 162 3.52 19.59 15.12
N ALA A 163 3.84 18.32 15.33
CA ALA A 163 5.21 17.79 15.36
C ALA A 163 5.20 16.27 15.18
N CYS A 164 6.34 15.71 14.77
CA CYS A 164 6.49 14.27 14.60
C CYS A 164 6.16 13.46 15.86
N GLY A 165 5.23 12.50 15.73
CA GLY A 165 4.84 11.58 16.80
C GLY A 165 3.82 12.16 17.79
N THR A 166 3.36 13.40 17.59
CA THR A 166 2.30 13.99 18.39
C THR A 166 0.94 13.44 17.96
N VAL A 167 0.33 12.61 18.79
CA VAL A 167 -1.01 12.05 18.55
C VAL A 167 -2.04 12.86 19.33
N CYS A 168 -3.14 13.27 18.68
CA CYS A 168 -4.23 13.93 19.41
C CYS A 168 -4.99 12.96 20.32
N GLY A 169 -5.50 13.50 21.42
CA GLY A 169 -6.10 12.73 22.49
C GLY A 169 -7.54 12.30 22.24
N ALA A 170 -8.18 11.89 23.34
CA ALA A 170 -9.55 11.48 23.33
C ALA A 170 -10.50 12.63 22.87
N GLY A 171 -11.42 12.42 21.91
CA GLY A 171 -12.32 13.47 21.43
C GLY A 171 -11.68 14.59 20.61
N GLU A 172 -10.44 14.42 20.11
CA GLU A 172 -9.72 15.45 19.38
C GLU A 172 -9.35 15.03 17.95
N ARG A 173 -9.22 16.02 17.06
CA ARG A 173 -8.66 15.85 15.72
C ARG A 173 -7.51 16.81 15.47
N CYS A 174 -6.67 16.50 14.48
CA CYS A 174 -5.66 17.44 14.04
C CYS A 174 -6.27 18.52 13.15
N SER A 175 -5.97 19.78 13.44
CA SER A 175 -6.39 20.91 12.62
C SER A 175 -5.37 22.02 12.67
N ALA A 176 -4.77 22.33 11.51
CA ALA A 176 -3.75 23.37 11.38
C ALA A 176 -2.57 23.20 12.35
N GLY A 177 -2.16 21.94 12.58
CA GLY A 177 -1.00 21.61 13.43
C GLY A 177 -1.29 21.72 14.92
N SER A 178 -2.56 21.67 15.31
CA SER A 178 -2.96 21.64 16.72
C SER A 178 -4.09 20.64 16.91
N CYS A 179 -4.05 19.96 18.05
CA CYS A 179 -5.15 19.12 18.48
C CYS A 179 -6.30 20.02 18.93
N VAL A 180 -7.45 19.83 18.30
CA VAL A 180 -8.66 20.60 18.59
C VAL A 180 -9.77 19.65 19.01
N ALA A 181 -10.51 20.03 20.06
CA ALA A 181 -11.66 19.29 20.53
C ALA A 181 -12.75 19.22 19.45
N CYS A 182 -13.33 18.04 19.29
CA CYS A 182 -14.40 17.77 18.35
C CYS A 182 -15.79 18.20 18.84
N GLY A 183 -15.92 18.39 20.15
CA GLY A 183 -17.16 18.64 20.85
C GLY A 183 -17.16 17.87 22.16
N ALA A 184 -18.22 17.10 22.42
CA ALA A 184 -18.25 16.19 23.56
C ALA A 184 -17.29 14.99 23.37
N ASP A 185 -16.83 14.40 24.48
CA ASP A 185 -16.24 13.06 24.46
C ASP A 185 -17.41 12.06 24.41
N VAL A 186 -17.54 11.32 23.31
CA VAL A 186 -18.72 10.52 22.97
C VAL A 186 -18.33 9.05 22.88
N SER A 187 -19.00 8.19 23.67
CA SER A 187 -18.85 6.74 23.57
C SER A 187 -19.78 6.16 22.52
N PHE A 188 -19.29 5.18 21.76
CA PHE A 188 -20.14 4.49 20.81
C PHE A 188 -21.26 3.72 21.51
N ALA A 189 -20.92 2.92 22.52
CA ALA A 189 -21.88 2.05 23.18
C ALA A 189 -22.95 2.82 23.95
N THR A 190 -22.59 3.90 24.64
CA THR A 190 -23.52 4.61 25.54
C THR A 190 -24.23 5.80 24.91
N ASP A 191 -23.67 6.41 23.87
CA ASP A 191 -24.23 7.65 23.31
C ASP A 191 -24.73 7.47 21.86
N VAL A 192 -23.97 6.76 21.02
CA VAL A 192 -24.30 6.61 19.59
C VAL A 192 -25.25 5.44 19.35
N GLN A 193 -24.96 4.27 19.89
CA GLN A 193 -25.76 3.06 19.69
C GLN A 193 -27.22 3.23 20.14
N PRO A 194 -27.55 3.93 21.26
CA PRO A 194 -28.94 4.19 21.62
C PRO A 194 -29.69 5.04 20.60
N ILE A 195 -29.02 5.98 19.93
CA ILE A 195 -29.63 6.78 18.85
C ILE A 195 -29.98 5.87 17.68
N PHE A 196 -29.06 5.00 17.25
CA PHE A 196 -29.33 4.06 16.16
C PHE A 196 -30.44 3.07 16.50
N THR A 197 -30.44 2.56 17.72
CA THR A 197 -31.45 1.63 18.21
C THR A 197 -32.84 2.26 18.19
N ALA A 198 -32.97 3.49 18.69
CA ALA A 198 -34.25 4.19 18.76
C ALA A 198 -34.75 4.64 17.38
N SER A 199 -33.86 5.15 16.53
CA SER A 199 -34.25 5.90 15.34
C SER A 199 -34.04 5.16 14.02
N CYS A 200 -33.14 4.17 13.97
CA CYS A 200 -32.67 3.57 12.71
C CYS A 200 -33.01 2.07 12.58
N VAL A 201 -32.85 1.29 13.65
CA VAL A 201 -32.97 -0.19 13.62
C VAL A 201 -34.34 -0.61 13.11
N GLY A 202 -35.41 -0.36 13.87
CA GLY A 202 -36.82 -0.57 13.46
C GLY A 202 -37.04 -1.74 12.48
N SER A 203 -37.79 -1.48 11.41
CA SER A 203 -37.94 -2.40 10.26
C SER A 203 -36.96 -2.12 9.12
N CYS A 204 -36.08 -1.12 9.28
CA CYS A 204 -35.28 -0.59 8.18
C CYS A 204 -33.83 -1.04 8.30
N HIS A 205 -33.13 -0.75 9.39
CA HIS A 205 -31.72 -1.13 9.57
C HIS A 205 -31.55 -2.16 10.70
N GLY A 206 -32.44 -3.15 10.74
CA GLY A 206 -32.42 -4.23 11.70
C GLY A 206 -33.26 -5.43 11.27
N GLY A 207 -33.16 -6.51 12.02
CA GLY A 207 -33.87 -7.76 11.76
C GLY A 207 -33.23 -8.61 10.66
N ALA A 208 -33.96 -9.61 10.15
CA ALA A 208 -33.39 -10.61 9.25
C ALA A 208 -33.00 -10.12 7.84
N ARG A 209 -33.47 -8.93 7.44
CA ARG A 209 -33.22 -8.32 6.12
C ARG A 209 -33.10 -6.81 6.24
N PRO A 210 -31.99 -6.29 6.77
CA PRO A 210 -31.78 -4.86 6.86
C PRO A 210 -31.71 -4.23 5.46
N SER A 211 -32.14 -2.97 5.38
CA SER A 211 -32.15 -2.17 4.17
C SER A 211 -30.74 -1.94 3.71
N SER A 212 -30.49 -2.20 2.43
CA SER A 212 -29.15 -2.13 1.83
C SER A 212 -28.12 -3.00 2.56
N ASP A 213 -28.57 -4.07 3.22
CA ASP A 213 -27.74 -5.00 3.99
C ASP A 213 -26.99 -4.37 5.18
N LEU A 214 -27.43 -3.18 5.65
CA LEU A 214 -26.80 -2.46 6.75
C LEU A 214 -27.55 -2.69 8.07
N ASP A 215 -26.98 -3.52 8.95
CA ASP A 215 -27.52 -3.82 10.28
C ASP A 215 -26.93 -2.88 11.35
N LEU A 216 -27.79 -2.03 11.93
CA LEU A 216 -27.42 -1.07 12.97
C LEU A 216 -27.81 -1.55 14.38
N THR A 217 -28.13 -2.83 14.55
CA THR A 217 -28.40 -3.41 15.86
C THR A 217 -27.16 -3.42 16.75
N GLU A 218 -27.39 -3.43 18.05
CA GLU A 218 -26.34 -3.48 19.07
C GLU A 218 -25.43 -4.71 18.85
N GLY A 219 -24.12 -4.52 18.94
CA GLY A 219 -23.11 -5.54 18.66
C GLY A 219 -22.82 -5.79 17.17
N ARG A 220 -23.51 -5.11 16.25
CA ARG A 220 -23.27 -5.17 14.80
C ARG A 220 -22.85 -3.83 14.23
N ALA A 221 -23.53 -2.76 14.64
CA ALA A 221 -23.45 -1.44 14.01
C ALA A 221 -22.04 -0.91 13.79
N TYR A 222 -21.13 -1.03 14.76
CA TYR A 222 -19.76 -0.50 14.64
C TYR A 222 -19.02 -1.09 13.43
N ALA A 223 -18.98 -2.43 13.37
CA ALA A 223 -18.29 -3.18 12.32
C ALA A 223 -18.93 -2.98 10.93
N GLU A 224 -20.22 -2.65 10.88
CA GLU A 224 -20.95 -2.38 9.65
C GLU A 224 -20.79 -0.91 9.16
N LEU A 225 -20.25 -0.01 10.00
CA LEU A 225 -20.13 1.42 9.71
C LEU A 225 -18.70 1.88 9.47
N VAL A 226 -17.77 1.55 10.36
CA VAL A 226 -16.44 2.19 10.40
C VAL A 226 -15.53 1.59 9.34
N GLY A 227 -15.10 2.41 8.37
CA GLY A 227 -14.28 1.98 7.24
C GLY A 227 -15.01 1.13 6.18
N VAL A 228 -16.31 0.85 6.39
CA VAL A 228 -17.12 0.06 5.45
C VAL A 228 -17.54 0.90 4.26
N ALA A 229 -17.41 0.36 3.05
CA ALA A 229 -17.76 1.05 1.81
C ALA A 229 -19.25 1.44 1.80
N SER A 230 -19.55 2.68 1.42
CA SER A 230 -20.92 3.13 1.22
C SER A 230 -21.40 2.93 -0.22
N THR A 231 -22.64 3.35 -0.51
CA THR A 231 -23.19 3.42 -1.87
C THR A 231 -22.76 4.66 -2.66
N CYS A 232 -21.89 5.52 -2.12
CA CYS A 232 -21.36 6.67 -2.85
C CYS A 232 -20.51 6.22 -4.05
N THR A 233 -20.63 6.91 -5.19
CA THR A 233 -19.86 6.61 -6.41
C THR A 233 -18.37 6.93 -6.26
N ASP A 234 -18.01 7.81 -5.34
CA ASP A 234 -16.63 8.13 -4.95
C ASP A 234 -16.00 7.05 -4.03
N ARG A 235 -16.72 5.96 -3.74
CA ARG A 235 -16.30 4.85 -2.86
C ARG A 235 -15.97 5.28 -1.43
N ARG A 236 -16.45 6.44 -1.01
CA ARG A 236 -16.35 6.92 0.37
C ARG A 236 -16.93 5.91 1.37
N PRO A 237 -16.27 5.68 2.51
CA PRO A 237 -16.82 4.86 3.59
C PRO A 237 -18.10 5.45 4.24
N LEU A 238 -18.88 4.59 4.90
CA LEU A 238 -20.01 5.00 5.73
C LEU A 238 -19.54 5.92 6.86
N VAL A 239 -18.48 5.53 7.57
CA VAL A 239 -17.77 6.38 8.54
C VAL A 239 -16.28 6.40 8.21
N VAL A 240 -15.75 7.61 8.08
CA VAL A 240 -14.33 7.93 7.99
C VAL A 240 -13.93 8.54 9.33
N PRO A 241 -13.13 7.84 10.17
CA PRO A 241 -12.65 8.39 11.42
C PRO A 241 -12.03 9.78 11.24
N ARG A 242 -12.34 10.68 12.19
CA ARG A 242 -11.98 12.10 12.26
C ARG A 242 -12.42 13.01 11.11
N ASP A 243 -13.20 12.49 10.17
CA ASP A 243 -13.74 13.26 9.05
C ASP A 243 -15.28 13.13 8.94
N PRO A 244 -16.05 13.90 9.73
CA PRO A 244 -17.51 13.90 9.66
C PRO A 244 -18.03 14.31 8.29
N ASP A 245 -17.47 15.36 7.68
CA ASP A 245 -17.92 15.86 6.38
C ASP A 245 -17.54 14.89 5.24
N GLY A 246 -16.47 14.13 5.45
CA GLY A 246 -16.05 12.97 4.66
C GLY A 246 -16.90 11.71 4.85
N SER A 247 -17.76 11.63 5.86
CA SER A 247 -18.48 10.39 6.21
C SER A 247 -19.88 10.33 5.60
N ALA A 248 -20.16 9.28 4.80
CA ALA A 248 -21.45 9.16 4.13
C ALA A 248 -22.65 9.05 5.10
N LEU A 249 -22.44 8.46 6.29
CA LEU A 249 -23.44 8.41 7.36
C LEU A 249 -23.86 9.81 7.79
N TYR A 250 -22.90 10.66 8.14
CA TYR A 250 -23.19 12.02 8.62
C TYR A 250 -23.89 12.85 7.54
N GLN A 251 -23.43 12.75 6.28
CA GLN A 251 -24.09 13.40 5.16
C GLN A 251 -25.55 12.95 4.96
N LYS A 252 -25.85 11.66 5.20
CA LYS A 252 -27.24 11.17 5.20
C LYS A 252 -28.08 11.77 6.32
N LEU A 253 -27.52 12.03 7.50
CA LEU A 253 -28.24 12.64 8.62
C LEU A 253 -28.53 14.13 8.38
N VAL A 254 -27.61 14.87 7.74
CA VAL A 254 -27.78 16.31 7.45
C VAL A 254 -28.38 16.60 6.08
N GLY A 255 -28.64 15.57 5.26
CA GLY A 255 -29.30 15.71 3.96
C GLY A 255 -28.38 16.16 2.82
N THR A 256 -27.07 16.01 2.97
CA THR A 256 -26.06 16.34 1.95
C THR A 256 -25.47 15.10 1.26
N ALA A 257 -26.13 13.95 1.42
CA ALA A 257 -25.62 12.65 0.99
C ALA A 257 -25.30 12.59 -0.52
N CYS A 258 -24.15 12.00 -0.82
CA CYS A 258 -23.70 11.61 -2.16
C CYS A 258 -24.71 10.72 -2.94
N SER A 259 -25.58 9.99 -2.24
CA SER A 259 -26.47 8.98 -2.80
C SER A 259 -27.65 8.69 -1.86
N GLY A 260 -28.80 8.37 -2.45
CA GLY A 260 -30.04 8.09 -1.71
C GLY A 260 -30.66 9.34 -1.09
N GLN A 261 -31.64 9.15 -0.20
CA GLN A 261 -32.32 10.22 0.53
C GLN A 261 -31.71 10.45 1.90
N ARG A 262 -32.05 11.60 2.51
CA ARG A 262 -31.75 11.93 3.90
C ARG A 262 -32.35 10.86 4.83
N MET A 263 -31.57 10.44 5.82
CA MET A 263 -32.00 9.52 6.88
C MET A 263 -32.27 10.27 8.18
N PRO A 264 -33.27 9.85 8.98
CA PRO A 264 -34.20 8.74 8.72
C PRO A 264 -35.24 9.04 7.62
N ILE A 265 -35.50 8.10 6.70
CA ILE A 265 -36.53 8.26 5.64
C ILE A 265 -37.92 8.04 6.23
N GLY A 266 -38.85 8.95 5.94
CA GLY A 266 -40.27 8.80 6.29
C GLY A 266 -40.56 8.85 7.79
N ARG A 267 -39.61 9.36 8.59
CA ARG A 267 -39.73 9.61 10.03
C ARG A 267 -39.23 11.01 10.34
N ASP A 268 -39.48 11.46 11.57
CA ASP A 268 -38.95 12.73 12.06
C ASP A 268 -37.43 12.73 12.03
N GLU A 269 -36.89 13.92 11.82
CA GLU A 269 -35.45 14.16 11.84
C GLU A 269 -34.85 13.85 13.21
N LEU A 270 -33.61 13.38 13.24
CA LEU A 270 -32.84 13.39 14.49
C LEU A 270 -32.73 14.83 14.99
N SER A 271 -32.81 15.00 16.31
CA SER A 271 -32.58 16.30 16.93
C SER A 271 -31.16 16.79 16.65
N THR A 272 -30.95 18.11 16.69
CA THR A 272 -29.62 18.73 16.54
C THR A 272 -28.61 18.15 17.52
N ALA A 273 -29.02 17.84 18.75
CA ALA A 273 -28.15 17.22 19.75
C ALA A 273 -27.73 15.80 19.34
N GLN A 274 -28.65 14.97 18.86
CA GLN A 274 -28.31 13.61 18.38
C GLN A 274 -27.40 13.65 17.15
N ILE A 275 -27.63 14.58 16.22
CA ILE A 275 -26.75 14.78 15.06
C ILE A 275 -25.36 15.22 15.53
N ALA A 276 -25.27 16.11 16.51
CA ALA A 276 -24.01 16.53 17.10
C ALA A 276 -23.28 15.36 17.79
N THR A 277 -23.99 14.50 18.54
CA THR A 277 -23.40 13.29 19.14
C THR A 277 -22.74 12.40 18.09
N VAL A 278 -23.44 12.11 16.98
CA VAL A 278 -22.86 11.29 15.89
C VAL A 278 -21.68 12.00 15.24
N ARG A 279 -21.78 13.32 15.02
CA ARG A 279 -20.70 14.13 14.44
C ARG A 279 -19.45 14.10 15.31
N ASP A 280 -19.61 14.31 16.61
CA ASP A 280 -18.51 14.43 17.57
C ASP A 280 -17.83 13.07 17.77
N TRP A 281 -18.59 11.98 17.80
CA TRP A 281 -18.04 10.61 17.75
C TRP A 281 -17.18 10.37 16.52
N ILE A 282 -17.68 10.69 15.31
CA ILE A 282 -16.89 10.53 14.08
C ILE A 282 -15.62 11.39 14.15
N CYS A 283 -15.77 12.66 14.52
CA CYS A 283 -14.67 13.60 14.64
C CYS A 283 -13.60 13.14 15.65
N GLY A 284 -14.01 12.58 16.79
CA GLY A 284 -13.13 12.04 17.81
C GLY A 284 -12.44 10.72 17.43
N GLY A 285 -12.63 10.25 16.20
CA GLY A 285 -11.97 9.06 15.67
C GLY A 285 -12.84 7.80 15.66
N ALA A 286 -14.16 7.94 15.83
CA ALA A 286 -15.12 6.85 15.73
C ALA A 286 -14.70 5.60 16.54
N ARG A 287 -14.52 5.77 17.86
CA ARG A 287 -14.06 4.69 18.76
C ARG A 287 -15.17 3.68 19.04
N ASP A 288 -14.78 2.46 19.40
CA ASP A 288 -15.66 1.40 19.88
C ASP A 288 -15.43 1.19 21.38
N ASP A 289 -16.06 2.03 22.21
CA ASP A 289 -15.86 2.12 23.66
C ASP A 289 -17.17 2.14 24.46
#